data_AF-A0A382QF61-F1
#
_entry.id   AF-A0A382QF61-F1
#
_cell.length_a   1.000
_cell.length_b   1.000
_cell.length_c   1.000
_cell.angle_alpha   90.00
_cell.angle_beta   90.00
_cell.angle_gamma   90.00
#
_symmetry.space_group_name_H-M   'P 1'
#
loop_
_entity.id
_entity.type
_entity.pdbx_description
1 polymer ?
#
loop_
_entity_poly.entity_id
_entity_poly.type
_entity_poly.pdbx_seq_one_letter_code
_entity_poly.pdbx_strand_id
1 'polypeptide(L)'
;MLGLLVGVFLASFSLIKETNLKNEGGWVAKVDGVEISRAKYLLQIESLRIDKRNPLNKKDRDYVLERMIEEQLLIQRAKDLGMFTSNNMIRGTVVQQMINFIISNNSLTTVDDKDLEKFFLKNKGFFTNANRLRIKQIYFSDKNPTLALEKANEAFTLLFSGKS
;
A
#
# COMPACT_ATOMS: atom_id res chain seq x y z
N MET A 1 -38.42 46.67 -8.05
CA MET A 1 -37.70 45.53 -8.67
C MET A 1 -36.17 45.65 -8.62
N LEU A 2 -35.57 46.84 -8.79
CA LEU A 2 -34.10 47.00 -8.73
C LEU A 2 -33.47 46.62 -7.38
N GLY A 3 -34.11 46.93 -6.25
CA GLY A 3 -33.57 46.61 -4.92
C GLY A 3 -33.43 45.12 -4.62
N LEU A 4 -34.31 44.28 -5.21
CA LEU A 4 -34.25 42.83 -5.03
C LEU A 4 -33.05 42.23 -5.77
N LEU A 5 -32.77 42.71 -6.99
CA LEU A 5 -31.60 42.29 -7.77
C LEU A 5 -30.29 42.70 -7.07
N VAL A 6 -30.22 43.91 -6.52
CA VAL A 6 -29.04 44.37 -5.79
C VAL A 6 -28.85 43.60 -4.48
N GLY A 7 -29.94 43.30 -3.77
CA GLY A 7 -29.91 42.49 -2.54
C GLY A 7 -29.43 41.05 -2.79
N VAL A 8 -29.92 40.39 -3.84
CA VAL A 8 -29.50 39.04 -4.23
C VAL A 8 -28.03 39.02 -4.67
N PHE A 9 -27.59 40.06 -5.38
CA PHE A 9 -26.20 40.20 -5.82
C PHE A 9 -25.24 40.41 -4.64
N LEU A 10 -25.62 41.25 -3.67
CA LEU A 10 -24.86 41.46 -2.43
C LEU A 10 -24.84 40.22 -1.54
N ALA A 11 -25.96 39.50 -1.40
CA ALA A 11 -26.00 38.25 -0.63
C ALA A 11 -25.10 37.18 -1.25
N SER A 12 -25.09 37.08 -2.59
CA SER A 12 -24.20 36.18 -3.33
C SER A 12 -22.72 36.55 -3.13
N PHE A 13 -22.37 37.83 -3.16
CA PHE A 13 -21.00 38.29 -2.90
C PHE A 13 -20.59 38.17 -1.42
N SER A 14 -21.55 38.31 -0.49
CA SER A 14 -21.32 38.17 0.95
C SER A 14 -21.02 36.73 1.35
N LEU A 15 -21.63 35.75 0.69
CA LEU A 15 -21.31 34.33 0.88
C LEU A 15 -19.89 33.98 0.43
N ILE A 16 -19.32 34.75 -0.49
CA ILE A 16 -17.99 34.50 -1.07
C ILE A 16 -16.87 35.17 -0.25
N LYS A 17 -17.18 36.17 0.60
CA LYS A 17 -16.14 37.07 1.15
C LYS A 17 -15.78 36.93 2.63
N GLU A 18 -16.42 36.07 3.43
CA GLU A 18 -15.99 35.84 4.81
C GLU A 18 -15.88 34.37 5.20
N THR A 19 -14.78 33.76 4.79
CA THR A 19 -14.13 32.68 5.56
C THR A 19 -12.68 33.04 5.87
N ASN A 20 -12.43 34.31 6.26
CA ASN A 20 -11.26 34.65 7.07
C ASN A 20 -11.53 34.31 8.54
N LEU A 21 -12.03 33.09 8.79
CA LEU A 21 -12.09 32.55 10.13
C LEU A 21 -10.66 32.28 10.54
N LYS A 22 -10.20 33.07 11.52
CA LYS A 22 -9.09 32.76 12.42
C LYS A 22 -9.37 31.35 12.99
N ASN A 23 -8.96 30.31 12.26
CA ASN A 23 -9.39 28.95 12.55
C ASN A 23 -8.53 28.42 13.69
N GLU A 24 -9.06 28.45 14.90
CA GLU A 24 -8.62 27.60 16.01
C GLU A 24 -8.94 26.12 15.72
N GLY A 25 -9.71 25.83 14.66
CA GLY A 25 -9.93 24.50 14.10
C GLY A 25 -8.71 23.99 13.32
N GLY A 26 -8.33 22.73 13.55
CA GLY A 26 -7.21 22.04 12.91
C GLY A 26 -7.38 21.72 11.42
N TRP A 27 -8.13 22.52 10.66
CA TRP A 27 -8.46 22.33 9.24
C TRP A 27 -8.33 23.62 8.42
N VAL A 28 -8.10 23.48 7.11
CA VAL A 28 -7.88 24.59 6.16
C VAL A 28 -8.99 24.74 5.12
N ALA A 29 -9.76 23.69 4.88
CA ALA A 29 -10.97 23.71 4.07
C ALA A 29 -11.92 22.59 4.51
N LYS A 30 -13.19 22.68 4.11
CA LYS A 30 -14.22 21.66 4.35
C LYS A 30 -15.00 21.41 3.06
N VAL A 31 -15.08 20.16 2.64
CA VAL A 31 -15.72 19.72 1.40
C VAL A 31 -16.77 18.67 1.75
N ASP A 32 -18.05 18.97 1.52
CA ASP A 32 -19.20 18.09 1.83
C ASP A 32 -19.15 17.49 3.25
N GLY A 33 -18.77 18.31 4.23
CA GLY A 33 -18.66 17.87 5.63
C GLY A 33 -17.32 17.24 6.01
N VAL A 34 -16.46 16.91 5.05
CA VAL A 34 -15.12 16.35 5.29
C VAL A 34 -14.09 17.46 5.43
N GLU A 35 -13.32 17.42 6.52
CA GLU A 35 -12.31 18.42 6.82
C GLU A 35 -10.96 18.09 6.19
N ILE A 36 -10.38 19.06 5.47
CA ILE A 36 -9.00 19.00 5.02
C ILE A 36 -8.13 19.53 6.16
N SER A 37 -7.44 18.60 6.85
CA SER A 37 -6.61 18.94 8.01
C SER A 37 -5.48 19.91 7.67
N ARG A 38 -5.23 20.87 8.58
CA ARG A 38 -4.11 21.80 8.52
C ARG A 38 -2.76 21.07 8.54
N ALA A 39 -2.65 19.98 9.29
CA ALA A 39 -1.41 19.19 9.32
C ALA A 39 -1.10 18.59 7.94
N LYS A 40 -2.12 18.01 7.27
CA LYS A 40 -1.98 17.47 5.91
C LYS A 40 -1.61 18.55 4.90
N TYR A 41 -2.22 19.73 5.01
CA TYR A 41 -1.89 20.88 4.16
C TYR A 41 -0.43 21.32 4.33
N LEU A 42 0.03 21.49 5.57
CA LEU A 42 1.42 21.87 5.84
C LEU A 42 2.43 20.84 5.32
N LEU A 43 2.11 19.54 5.41
CA LEU A 43 2.95 18.49 4.82
C LEU A 43 3.04 18.63 3.29
N GLN A 44 1.93 18.91 2.58
CA GLN A 44 1.98 19.13 1.13
C GLN A 44 2.76 20.39 0.76
N ILE A 45 2.62 21.46 1.54
CA ILE A 45 3.40 22.70 1.37
C ILE A 45 4.90 22.42 1.53
N GLU A 46 5.27 21.61 2.53
CA GLU A 46 6.66 21.24 2.76
C GLU A 46 7.21 20.37 1.64
N SER A 47 6.46 19.39 1.15
CA SER A 47 6.84 18.61 -0.03
C SER A 47 7.10 19.50 -1.24
N LEU A 48 6.22 20.47 -1.52
CA LEU A 48 6.41 21.42 -2.62
C LEU A 48 7.63 22.34 -2.41
N ARG A 49 7.95 22.69 -1.16
CA ARG A 49 9.13 23.50 -0.83
C ARG A 49 10.43 22.76 -1.16
N ILE A 50 10.50 21.46 -0.89
CA ILE A 50 11.70 20.64 -1.15
C ILE A 50 12.05 20.64 -2.64
N ASP A 51 11.05 20.58 -3.51
CA ASP A 51 11.25 20.50 -4.96
C ASP A 51 11.51 21.87 -5.62
N LYS A 52 11.26 22.97 -4.90
CA LYS A 52 11.29 24.32 -5.47
C LYS A 52 12.55 25.09 -5.09
N ARG A 53 13.23 25.66 -6.10
CA ARG A 53 14.42 26.51 -5.91
C ARG A 53 14.11 27.90 -5.32
N ASN A 54 12.92 28.42 -5.58
CA ASN A 54 12.49 29.75 -5.13
C ASN A 54 11.58 29.67 -3.91
N PRO A 55 11.55 30.69 -3.03
CA PRO A 55 10.63 30.74 -1.91
C PRO A 55 9.16 30.58 -2.33
N LEU A 56 8.37 29.91 -1.50
CA LEU A 56 6.94 29.73 -1.74
C LEU A 56 6.18 31.05 -1.62
N ASN A 57 5.45 31.39 -2.68
CA ASN A 57 4.58 32.56 -2.72
C ASN A 57 3.12 32.18 -2.41
N LYS A 58 2.23 33.19 -2.39
CA LYS A 58 0.81 32.97 -2.12
C LYS A 58 0.13 32.10 -3.18
N LYS A 59 0.47 32.27 -4.47
CA LYS A 59 -0.11 31.47 -5.55
C LYS A 59 0.23 29.99 -5.41
N ASP A 60 1.44 29.67 -4.96
CA ASP A 60 1.84 28.28 -4.69
C ASP A 60 0.98 27.66 -3.58
N ARG A 61 0.76 28.42 -2.50
CA ARG A 61 -0.08 28.01 -1.37
C ARG A 61 -1.54 27.83 -1.76
N ASP A 62 -2.07 28.74 -2.57
CA ASP A 62 -3.44 28.69 -3.09
C ASP A 62 -3.60 27.48 -4.04
N TYR A 63 -2.61 27.22 -4.91
CA TYR A 63 -2.61 26.07 -5.81
C TYR A 63 -2.63 24.73 -5.05
N VAL A 64 -1.82 24.58 -4.00
CA VAL A 64 -1.82 23.37 -3.17
C VAL A 64 -3.18 23.16 -2.52
N LEU A 65 -3.79 24.21 -1.95
CA LEU A 65 -5.09 24.09 -1.31
C LEU A 65 -6.19 23.71 -2.33
N GLU A 66 -6.21 24.37 -3.50
CA GLU A 66 -7.14 24.05 -4.58
C GLU A 66 -7.01 22.58 -4.98
N ARG A 67 -5.76 22.10 -5.15
CA ARG A 67 -5.51 20.72 -5.52
C ARG A 67 -6.01 19.73 -4.46
N MET A 68 -5.84 20.03 -3.18
CA MET A 68 -6.38 19.20 -2.09
C MET A 68 -7.92 19.15 -2.09
N ILE A 69 -8.58 20.27 -2.42
CA ILE A 69 -10.03 20.36 -2.55
C ILE A 69 -10.51 19.52 -3.74
N GLU A 70 -9.88 19.66 -4.91
CA GLU A 70 -10.16 18.85 -6.10
C GLU A 70 -10.02 17.36 -5.81
N GLU A 71 -8.91 16.94 -5.18
CA GLU A 71 -8.67 15.55 -4.81
C GLU A 71 -9.77 15.03 -3.87
N GLN A 72 -10.19 15.83 -2.90
CA GLN A 72 -11.26 15.46 -1.99
C GLN A 72 -12.61 15.29 -2.70
N LEU A 73 -12.94 16.19 -3.64
CA LEU A 73 -14.14 16.09 -4.48
C LEU A 73 -14.12 14.81 -5.33
N LEU A 74 -12.97 14.47 -5.91
CA LEU A 74 -12.80 13.25 -6.70
C LEU A 74 -12.95 11.99 -5.85
N ILE A 75 -12.39 11.97 -4.63
CA ILE A 75 -12.55 10.87 -3.67
C ILE A 75 -14.02 10.69 -3.29
N GLN A 76 -14.73 11.78 -3.00
CA GLN A 76 -16.15 11.74 -2.69
C GLN A 76 -16.96 11.18 -3.87
N ARG A 77 -16.67 11.64 -5.08
CA ARG A 77 -17.33 11.11 -6.28
C ARG A 77 -17.05 9.63 -6.50
N ALA A 78 -15.82 9.18 -6.29
CA ALA A 78 -15.46 7.76 -6.38
C ALA A 78 -16.23 6.91 -5.35
N LYS A 79 -16.46 7.46 -4.14
CA LYS A 79 -17.29 6.84 -3.10
C LYS A 79 -18.74 6.72 -3.55
N ASP A 80 -19.32 7.80 -4.04
CA ASP A 80 -20.72 7.84 -4.50
C ASP A 80 -20.98 6.88 -5.66
N LEU A 81 -19.98 6.69 -6.54
CA LEU A 81 -20.02 5.71 -7.63
C LEU A 81 -19.74 4.26 -7.18
N GLY A 82 -19.48 4.03 -5.88
CA GLY A 82 -19.19 2.70 -5.34
C GLY A 82 -17.86 2.10 -5.83
N MET A 83 -16.90 2.92 -6.28
CA MET A 83 -15.66 2.44 -6.90
C MET A 83 -14.79 1.61 -5.93
N PHE A 84 -14.83 1.92 -4.63
CA PHE A 84 -14.08 1.19 -3.60
C PHE A 84 -14.51 -0.28 -3.45
N THR A 85 -15.74 -0.62 -3.85
CA THR A 85 -16.30 -1.97 -3.75
C THR A 85 -16.42 -2.65 -5.10
N SER A 86 -16.72 -1.91 -6.17
CA SER A 86 -16.93 -2.47 -7.52
C SER A 86 -15.64 -2.72 -8.30
N ASN A 87 -14.57 -1.96 -8.02
CA ASN A 87 -13.30 -2.10 -8.72
C ASN A 87 -12.32 -3.00 -7.96
N ASN A 88 -11.96 -4.14 -8.55
CA ASN A 88 -11.08 -5.14 -7.92
C ASN A 88 -9.69 -4.60 -7.57
N MET A 89 -9.10 -3.72 -8.39
CA MET A 89 -7.78 -3.13 -8.13
C MET A 89 -7.83 -2.20 -6.91
N ILE A 90 -8.83 -1.31 -6.86
CA ILE A 90 -9.02 -0.39 -5.73
C ILE A 90 -9.29 -1.18 -4.45
N ARG A 91 -10.20 -2.16 -4.49
CA ARG A 91 -10.53 -3.02 -3.36
C ARG A 91 -9.30 -3.76 -2.83
N GLY A 92 -8.52 -4.37 -3.72
CA GLY A 92 -7.28 -5.06 -3.36
C GLY A 92 -6.27 -4.14 -2.68
N THR A 93 -6.11 -2.92 -3.21
CA THR A 93 -5.20 -1.91 -2.65
C THR A 93 -5.63 -1.48 -1.25
N VAL A 94 -6.91 -1.15 -1.05
CA VAL A 94 -7.44 -0.74 0.27
C VAL A 94 -7.26 -1.84 1.31
N VAL A 95 -7.57 -3.09 0.95
CA VAL A 95 -7.39 -4.24 1.85
C VAL A 95 -5.92 -4.40 2.23
N GLN A 96 -5.00 -4.34 1.27
CA GLN A 96 -3.58 -4.48 1.54
C GLN A 96 -3.03 -3.35 2.43
N GLN A 97 -3.45 -2.10 2.19
CA GLN A 97 -3.06 -0.97 3.03
C GLN A 97 -3.58 -1.13 4.47
N MET A 98 -4.81 -1.64 4.64
CA MET A 98 -5.38 -1.92 5.96
C MET A 98 -4.59 -3.02 6.69
N ILE A 99 -4.19 -4.09 6.00
CA ILE A 99 -3.32 -5.15 6.56
C ILE A 99 -2.00 -4.54 7.04
N ASN A 100 -1.34 -3.75 6.18
CA ASN A 100 -0.06 -3.13 6.51
C ASN A 100 -0.18 -2.21 7.73
N PHE A 101 -1.25 -1.40 7.81
CA PHE A 101 -1.53 -0.53 8.95
C PHE A 101 -1.74 -1.31 10.26
N ILE A 102 -2.47 -2.44 10.21
CA ILE A 102 -2.66 -3.32 11.37
C ILE A 102 -1.33 -3.89 11.85
N ILE A 103 -0.48 -4.34 10.92
CA ILE A 103 0.84 -4.88 11.23
C ILE A 103 1.73 -3.81 11.88
N SER A 104 1.79 -2.60 11.29
CA SER A 104 2.62 -1.50 11.82
C SER A 104 2.15 -1.01 13.20
N ASN A 105 0.86 -1.11 13.49
CA ASN A 105 0.33 -0.76 14.81
C ASN A 105 0.50 -1.90 15.83
N ASN A 106 0.45 -3.16 15.41
CA ASN A 106 0.69 -4.32 16.30
C ASN A 106 2.17 -4.58 16.58
N SER A 107 3.09 -4.07 15.77
CA SER A 107 4.53 -4.12 16.06
C SER A 107 4.95 -3.32 17.30
N LEU A 108 4.00 -2.67 18.00
CA LEU A 108 4.22 -2.00 19.28
C LEU A 108 4.11 -2.95 20.49
N THR A 109 3.66 -4.20 20.31
CA THR A 109 3.69 -5.21 21.36
C THR A 109 5.00 -5.99 21.29
N THR A 110 5.94 -5.64 22.17
CA THR A 110 7.14 -6.44 22.41
C THR A 110 6.72 -7.82 22.92
N VAL A 111 6.97 -8.87 22.15
CA VAL A 111 6.81 -10.26 22.60
C VAL A 111 7.95 -10.56 23.58
N ASP A 112 7.64 -11.16 24.74
CA ASP A 112 8.66 -11.53 25.73
C ASP A 112 9.60 -12.60 25.16
N ASP A 113 10.90 -12.50 25.47
CA ASP A 113 11.94 -13.42 24.98
C ASP A 113 11.63 -14.87 25.40
N LYS A 114 10.99 -15.05 26.56
CA LYS A 114 10.56 -16.38 27.05
C LYS A 114 9.50 -17.01 26.16
N ASP A 115 8.58 -16.21 25.62
CA ASP A 115 7.55 -16.70 24.71
C ASP A 115 8.14 -17.06 23.35
N LEU A 116 9.14 -16.28 22.88
CA LEU A 116 9.91 -16.60 21.67
C LEU A 116 10.71 -17.89 21.84
N GLU A 117 11.40 -18.07 22.97
CA GLU A 117 12.14 -19.30 23.28
C GLU A 117 11.21 -20.51 23.34
N LYS A 118 10.07 -20.38 24.03
CA LYS A 118 9.06 -21.44 24.11
C LYS A 118 8.49 -21.77 22.73
N PHE A 119 8.24 -20.77 21.89
CA PHE A 119 7.77 -20.97 20.52
C PHE A 119 8.83 -21.67 19.66
N PHE A 120 10.09 -21.26 19.73
CA PHE A 120 11.20 -21.87 19.00
C PHE A 120 11.38 -23.34 19.40
N LEU A 121 11.44 -23.62 20.70
CA LEU A 121 11.62 -24.98 21.22
C LEU A 121 10.45 -25.89 20.83
N LYS A 122 9.22 -25.38 20.84
CA LYS A 122 8.02 -26.13 20.40
C LYS A 122 8.00 -26.40 18.90
N ASN A 123 8.61 -25.54 18.09
CA ASN A 123 8.52 -25.58 16.62
C ASN A 123 9.88 -25.79 15.93
N LYS A 124 10.86 -26.46 16.56
CA LYS A 124 12.20 -26.68 15.97
C LYS A 124 12.16 -27.19 14.52
N GLY A 125 11.21 -28.07 14.19
CA GLY A 125 11.02 -28.61 12.84
C GLY A 125 10.73 -27.56 11.76
N PHE A 126 10.06 -26.45 12.11
CA PHE A 126 9.80 -25.32 11.22
C PHE A 126 11.09 -24.55 10.89
N PHE A 127 12.03 -24.50 11.83
CA PHE A 127 13.30 -23.77 11.71
C PHE A 127 14.46 -24.63 11.22
N THR A 128 14.32 -25.95 11.22
CA THR A 128 15.27 -26.84 10.56
C THR A 128 15.01 -26.84 9.07
N ASN A 129 16.07 -26.62 8.27
CA ASN A 129 15.98 -26.77 6.82
C ASN A 129 15.39 -28.14 6.46
N ALA A 130 14.43 -28.17 5.54
CA ALA A 130 13.94 -29.43 4.98
C ALA A 130 15.14 -30.28 4.53
N ASN A 131 15.11 -31.58 4.83
CA ASN A 131 16.16 -32.50 4.39
C ASN A 131 16.29 -32.42 2.86
N ARG A 132 17.31 -31.70 2.38
CA ARG A 132 17.56 -31.55 0.94
C ARG A 132 18.27 -32.81 0.46
N LEU A 133 17.56 -33.63 -0.32
CA LEU A 133 18.19 -34.75 -1.03
C LEU A 133 18.94 -34.20 -2.24
N ARG A 134 20.23 -34.52 -2.36
CA ARG A 134 20.99 -34.32 -3.59
C ARG A 134 20.88 -35.60 -4.42
N ILE A 135 20.17 -35.52 -5.54
CA ILE A 135 19.96 -36.65 -6.45
C ILE A 135 20.85 -36.45 -7.68
N LYS A 136 21.59 -37.49 -8.08
CA LYS A 136 22.28 -37.56 -9.37
C LYS A 136 21.56 -38.59 -10.23
N GLN A 137 20.98 -38.15 -11.34
CA GLN A 137 20.28 -39.03 -12.28
C GLN A 137 21.19 -39.35 -13.48
N ILE A 138 21.14 -40.61 -13.93
CA ILE A 138 21.85 -41.11 -15.10
C ILE A 138 20.81 -41.66 -16.07
N TYR A 139 20.92 -41.32 -17.35
CA TYR A 139 20.00 -41.75 -18.39
C TYR A 139 20.70 -42.71 -19.36
N PHE A 140 20.00 -43.77 -19.74
CA PHE A 140 20.45 -44.74 -20.73
C PHE A 140 19.48 -44.70 -21.92
N SER A 141 20.02 -44.59 -23.13
CA SER A 141 19.23 -44.53 -24.36
C SER A 141 19.82 -45.47 -25.41
N ASP A 142 18.96 -46.23 -26.07
CA ASP A 142 19.31 -47.15 -27.14
C ASP A 142 18.11 -47.30 -28.09
N LYS A 143 18.36 -47.64 -29.36
CA LYS A 143 17.29 -47.88 -30.34
C LYS A 143 16.48 -49.12 -29.98
N ASN A 144 17.10 -50.06 -29.27
CA ASN A 144 16.42 -51.21 -28.69
C ASN A 144 16.16 -50.95 -27.20
N PRO A 145 14.90 -50.79 -26.76
CA PRO A 145 14.55 -50.53 -25.36
C PRO A 145 15.11 -51.57 -24.38
N THR A 146 15.23 -52.83 -24.81
CA THR A 146 15.75 -53.92 -23.98
C THR A 146 17.23 -53.72 -23.66
N LEU A 147 18.03 -53.23 -24.61
CA LEU A 147 19.46 -52.95 -24.41
C LEU A 147 19.68 -51.72 -23.52
N ALA A 148 18.82 -50.70 -23.62
CA ALA A 148 18.86 -49.54 -22.72
C ALA A 148 18.57 -49.95 -21.27
N LEU A 149 17.60 -50.85 -21.07
CA LEU A 149 17.24 -51.39 -19.76
C LEU A 149 18.36 -52.27 -19.18
N GLU A 150 18.98 -53.12 -20.00
CA GLU A 150 20.10 -53.96 -19.57
C GLU A 150 21.28 -53.11 -19.08
N LYS A 151 21.68 -52.09 -19.84
CA LYS A 151 22.72 -51.13 -19.45
C LYS A 151 22.38 -50.38 -18.15
N ALA A 152 21.11 -50.00 -17.97
CA ALA A 152 20.65 -49.34 -16.75
C ALA A 152 20.75 -50.26 -15.53
N ASN A 153 20.39 -51.53 -15.66
CA ASN A 153 20.46 -52.53 -14.58
C ASN A 153 21.90 -52.90 -14.23
N GLU A 154 22.77 -53.01 -15.22
CA GLU A 154 24.21 -53.21 -15.01
C GLU A 154 24.81 -52.03 -14.24
N ALA A 155 24.57 -50.80 -14.70
CA ALA A 155 25.05 -49.61 -14.03
C ALA A 155 24.49 -49.46 -12.60
N PHE A 156 23.22 -49.81 -12.39
CA PHE A 156 22.62 -49.84 -11.05
C PHE A 156 23.35 -50.82 -10.14
N THR A 157 23.64 -52.02 -10.63
CA THR A 157 24.34 -53.07 -9.87
C THR A 157 25.77 -52.64 -9.52
N LEU A 158 26.49 -52.04 -10.46
CA LEU A 158 27.83 -51.51 -10.25
C LEU A 158 27.84 -50.41 -9.17
N LEU A 159 26.97 -49.40 -9.31
CA LEU A 159 26.83 -48.31 -8.35
C LEU A 159 26.42 -48.81 -6.96
N PHE A 160 25.53 -49.80 -6.88
CA PHE A 160 25.13 -50.42 -5.62
C PHE A 160 26.28 -51.21 -4.97
N SER A 161 27.13 -51.84 -5.77
CA SER A 161 28.32 -52.56 -5.30
C SER A 161 29.52 -51.66 -4.97
N GLY A 162 29.41 -50.35 -5.18
CA GLY A 162 30.49 -49.37 -4.94
C GLY A 162 31.61 -49.40 -5.97
N LYS A 163 31.40 -50.06 -7.11
CA LYS A 163 32.33 -50.08 -8.25
C LYS A 163 31.87 -49.05 -9.27
N SER A 164 32.76 -48.13 -9.65
CA SER A 164 32.48 -47.09 -10.65
C SER A 164 33.11 -47.42 -12.00
#